data_AF-A0A352N6R6-F1
#
_entry.id   AF-A0A352N6R6-F1
#
_cell.length_a   1.000
_cell.length_b   1.000
_cell.length_c   1.000
_cell.angle_alpha   90.00
_cell.angle_beta   90.00
_cell.angle_gamma   90.00
#
_symmetry.space_group_name_H-M   'P 1'
#
loop_
_entity.id
_entity.type
_entity.pdbx_description
1 polymer ?
#
loop_
_entity_poly.entity_id
_entity_poly.type
_entity_poly.pdbx_seq_one_letter_code
_entity_poly.pdbx_strand_id
1 'polypeptide(L)'
;MTEIIDIRILRQDVCSELPYRRIDEAAGVYSQIRGGRAELYGTTAVVNIRAILGMPFSSASQRRKWAAAILGYQREDGIFVPEGKGFGPGHALIMVLQALNLLCEPIPSNAGPLAPLDPSELSLWLKGHDWKSTHKELCGSAMPLLADGAVSSEWIRVFTREISSRLSAERPLETWCAADAPPWQVISCIYHVLESYDAGCISYPEPDLLLDRLLKLGWPDRRKAEQQTECTDGDWAWLLIELCKLRHERYVKAMQQIRSVSVQRAGEWNGGKIKLSEMTTHGIYCFLWVTALFQHQTRDLFSGPWMYDTLNDPTLFRLGRNIIGQ
;
A
#
# COMPACT_ATOMS: atom_id res chain seq x y z
N MET A 1 -19.27 -25.74 2.91
CA MET A 1 -19.65 -24.33 3.10
C MET A 1 -19.09 -23.55 1.94
N THR A 2 -19.86 -22.64 1.34
CA THR A 2 -19.44 -21.91 0.14
C THR A 2 -18.26 -21.00 0.48
N GLU A 3 -17.10 -21.23 -0.14
CA GLU A 3 -15.88 -20.43 0.01
C GLU A 3 -15.93 -19.12 -0.81
N ILE A 4 -17.13 -18.66 -1.17
CA ILE A 4 -17.35 -17.49 -2.02
C ILE A 4 -17.53 -16.27 -1.13
N ILE A 5 -16.80 -15.20 -1.41
CA ILE A 5 -17.06 -13.86 -0.85
C ILE A 5 -18.05 -13.13 -1.76
N ASP A 6 -19.22 -12.74 -1.24
CA ASP A 6 -20.15 -11.85 -1.96
C ASP A 6 -19.78 -10.39 -1.70
N ILE A 7 -19.29 -9.71 -2.74
CA ILE A 7 -18.85 -8.31 -2.67
C ILE A 7 -20.00 -7.37 -2.31
N ARG A 8 -21.26 -7.73 -2.59
CA ARG A 8 -22.42 -6.91 -2.20
C ARG A 8 -22.60 -6.91 -0.68
N ILE A 9 -22.42 -8.08 -0.04
CA ILE A 9 -22.48 -8.23 1.41
C ILE A 9 -21.32 -7.48 2.04
N LEU A 10 -20.10 -7.70 1.55
CA LEU A 10 -18.91 -6.98 2.03
C LEU A 10 -19.08 -5.45 1.94
N ARG A 11 -19.60 -4.96 0.80
CA ARG A 11 -19.92 -3.53 0.62
C ARG A 11 -20.94 -3.06 1.64
N GLN A 12 -22.01 -3.81 1.87
CA GLN A 12 -23.04 -3.48 2.85
C GLN A 12 -22.47 -3.41 4.28
N ASP A 13 -21.64 -4.38 4.66
CA ASP A 13 -21.04 -4.44 5.99
C ASP A 13 -20.08 -3.28 6.21
N VAL A 14 -19.20 -2.97 5.24
CA VAL A 14 -18.32 -1.79 5.32
C VAL A 14 -19.15 -0.50 5.37
N CYS A 15 -20.17 -0.35 4.53
CA CYS A 15 -21.02 0.84 4.54
C CYS A 15 -21.76 1.03 5.87
N SER A 16 -22.13 -0.06 6.53
CA SER A 16 -22.75 -0.03 7.86
C SER A 16 -21.74 0.33 8.96
N GLU A 17 -20.46 0.09 8.71
CA GLU A 17 -19.37 0.30 9.66
C GLU A 17 -18.81 1.73 9.65
N LEU A 18 -18.73 2.37 8.48
CA LEU A 18 -18.17 3.71 8.31
C LEU A 18 -18.86 4.81 9.16
N PRO A 19 -20.20 4.81 9.37
CA PRO A 19 -20.85 5.80 10.22
C PRO A 19 -20.32 5.86 11.66
N TYR A 20 -19.87 4.73 12.23
CA TYR A 20 -19.33 4.69 13.59
C TYR A 20 -17.93 5.31 13.73
N ARG A 21 -17.25 5.57 12.61
CA ARG A 21 -15.94 6.25 12.53
C ARG A 21 -16.05 7.72 12.09
N ARG A 22 -17.26 8.16 11.76
CA ARG A 22 -17.48 9.48 11.18
C ARG A 22 -17.48 10.53 12.27
N ILE A 23 -16.68 11.59 12.08
CA ILE A 23 -16.56 12.71 13.00
C ILE A 23 -17.33 13.92 12.47
N ASP A 24 -17.09 14.28 11.20
CA ASP A 24 -17.80 15.35 10.51
C ASP A 24 -18.19 14.88 9.11
N GLU A 25 -19.48 14.70 8.89
CA GLU A 25 -20.03 14.27 7.60
C GLU A 25 -19.86 15.32 6.50
N ALA A 26 -19.96 16.61 6.83
CA ALA A 26 -19.89 17.69 5.85
C ALA A 26 -18.45 17.94 5.38
N ALA A 27 -17.48 17.72 6.27
CA ALA A 27 -16.06 17.85 5.98
C ALA A 27 -15.38 16.52 5.62
N GLY A 28 -16.08 15.37 5.69
CA GLY A 28 -15.51 14.07 5.35
C GLY A 28 -14.44 13.60 6.34
N VAL A 29 -14.56 13.95 7.63
CA VAL A 29 -13.54 13.65 8.65
C VAL A 29 -13.88 12.35 9.36
N TYR A 30 -12.88 11.47 9.50
CA TYR A 30 -13.04 10.14 10.10
C TYR A 30 -11.94 9.81 11.09
N SER A 31 -12.25 8.93 12.05
CA SER A 31 -11.34 8.33 13.01
C SER A 31 -10.76 7.00 12.51
N GLN A 32 -9.68 6.51 13.12
CA GLN A 32 -9.21 5.12 12.92
C GLN A 32 -10.11 4.09 13.62
N ILE A 33 -10.69 4.42 14.77
CA ILE A 33 -11.49 3.48 15.56
C ILE A 33 -12.89 4.02 15.81
N ARG A 34 -13.84 3.13 16.12
CA ARG A 34 -15.22 3.52 16.47
C ARG A 34 -15.23 4.54 17.61
N GLY A 35 -15.96 5.65 17.43
CA GLY A 35 -16.07 6.72 18.43
C GLY A 35 -14.74 7.41 18.77
N GLY A 36 -13.71 7.25 17.94
CA GLY A 36 -12.42 7.90 18.11
C GLY A 36 -12.45 9.39 17.77
N ARG A 37 -11.27 9.97 17.55
CA ARG A 37 -11.09 11.37 17.14
C ARG A 37 -10.73 11.49 15.67
N ALA A 38 -10.83 12.71 15.13
CA ALA A 38 -10.39 13.02 13.78
C ALA A 38 -8.91 12.69 13.60
N GLU A 39 -8.58 11.85 12.61
CA GLU A 39 -7.21 11.37 12.37
C GLU A 39 -6.93 11.31 10.87
N LEU A 40 -5.69 11.60 10.48
CA LEU A 40 -5.24 11.59 9.08
C LEU A 40 -5.58 10.27 8.39
N TYR A 41 -5.16 9.14 8.96
CA TYR A 41 -5.42 7.84 8.36
C TYR A 41 -6.88 7.44 8.38
N GLY A 42 -7.68 7.90 9.36
CA GLY A 42 -9.12 7.66 9.32
C GLY A 42 -9.69 8.31 8.08
N THR A 43 -9.34 9.58 7.90
CA THR A 43 -9.81 10.45 6.84
C THR A 43 -9.36 9.99 5.45
N THR A 44 -8.08 9.65 5.24
CA THR A 44 -7.57 9.17 3.94
C THR A 44 -8.00 7.75 3.62
N ALA A 45 -8.08 6.85 4.62
CA ALA A 45 -8.51 5.47 4.38
C ALA A 45 -9.96 5.40 3.89
N VAL A 46 -10.87 6.24 4.39
CA VAL A 46 -12.26 6.25 3.89
C VAL A 46 -12.36 6.71 2.44
N VAL A 47 -11.50 7.63 1.99
CA VAL A 47 -11.43 7.99 0.56
C VAL A 47 -11.10 6.75 -0.27
N ASN A 48 -10.06 6.02 0.13
CA ASN A 48 -9.65 4.80 -0.57
C ASN A 48 -10.71 3.69 -0.51
N ILE A 49 -11.33 3.46 0.65
CA ILE A 49 -12.45 2.51 0.80
C ILE A 49 -13.59 2.84 -0.17
N ARG A 50 -13.96 4.13 -0.26
CA ARG A 50 -15.01 4.58 -1.18
C ARG A 50 -14.63 4.33 -2.64
N ALA A 51 -13.38 4.59 -3.04
CA ALA A 51 -12.90 4.26 -4.39
C ALA A 51 -13.01 2.76 -4.68
N ILE A 52 -12.42 1.91 -3.82
CA ILE A 52 -12.39 0.45 -4.01
C ILE A 52 -13.81 -0.12 -4.17
N LEU A 53 -14.75 0.35 -3.36
CA LEU A 53 -16.14 -0.12 -3.38
C LEU A 53 -17.02 0.54 -4.45
N GLY A 54 -16.49 1.44 -5.28
CA GLY A 54 -17.27 2.19 -6.27
C GLY A 54 -18.38 3.02 -5.62
N MET A 55 -18.08 3.65 -4.48
CA MET A 55 -18.99 4.55 -3.78
C MET A 55 -18.77 5.99 -4.28
N PRO A 56 -19.84 6.77 -4.52
CA PRO A 56 -19.68 8.14 -4.96
C PRO A 56 -19.05 9.01 -3.86
N PHE A 57 -18.06 9.82 -4.24
CA PHE A 57 -17.41 10.82 -3.38
C PHE A 57 -18.25 12.07 -3.08
N SER A 58 -19.55 12.03 -3.41
CA SER A 58 -20.47 13.16 -3.29
C SER A 58 -20.13 14.33 -4.25
N SER A 59 -20.65 15.54 -4.01
CA SER A 59 -20.49 16.72 -4.90
C SER A 59 -19.04 17.25 -4.95
N ALA A 60 -18.70 18.03 -5.98
CA ALA A 60 -17.38 18.68 -6.07
C ALA A 60 -17.06 19.57 -4.86
N SER A 61 -18.07 20.24 -4.28
CA SER A 61 -17.90 21.04 -3.05
C SER A 61 -17.52 20.18 -1.84
N GLN A 62 -18.11 18.98 -1.71
CA GLN A 62 -17.78 18.06 -0.62
C GLN A 62 -16.39 17.45 -0.78
N ARG A 63 -15.96 17.12 -2.02
CA ARG A 63 -14.59 16.66 -2.28
C ARG A 63 -13.55 17.70 -1.87
N ARG A 64 -13.76 18.98 -2.21
CA ARG A 64 -12.90 20.08 -1.75
C ARG A 64 -12.83 20.22 -0.24
N LYS A 65 -13.96 20.10 0.46
CA LYS A 65 -13.97 20.16 1.93
C LYS A 65 -13.20 19.01 2.55
N TRP A 66 -13.34 17.81 1.98
CA TRP A 66 -12.59 16.64 2.41
C TRP A 66 -11.09 16.80 2.15
N ALA A 67 -10.70 17.24 0.96
CA ALA A 67 -9.31 17.55 0.67
C ALA A 67 -8.76 18.63 1.61
N ALA A 68 -9.51 19.71 1.88
CA ALA A 68 -9.11 20.74 2.83
C ALA A 68 -8.91 20.17 4.25
N ALA A 69 -9.74 19.22 4.69
CA ALA A 69 -9.56 18.54 5.96
C ALA A 69 -8.29 17.66 5.97
N ILE A 70 -7.99 16.95 4.87
CA ILE A 70 -6.75 16.16 4.72
C ILE A 70 -5.53 17.09 4.79
N LEU A 71 -5.57 18.22 4.07
CA LEU A 71 -4.51 19.21 4.05
C LEU A 71 -4.33 19.90 5.41
N GLY A 72 -5.38 19.98 6.23
CA GLY A 72 -5.29 20.46 7.60
C GLY A 72 -4.42 19.62 8.54
N TYR A 73 -4.06 18.38 8.16
CA TYR A 73 -3.08 17.57 8.90
C TYR A 73 -1.63 17.85 8.50
N GLN A 74 -1.39 18.70 7.50
CA GLN A 74 -0.04 19.11 7.09
C GLN A 74 0.53 20.10 8.11
N ARG A 75 1.77 19.87 8.54
CA ARG A 75 2.53 20.85 9.33
C ARG A 75 3.09 21.96 8.43
N GLU A 76 3.56 23.04 9.04
CA GLU A 76 4.16 24.19 8.33
C GLU A 76 5.37 23.80 7.47
N ASP A 77 6.13 22.78 7.88
CA ASP A 77 7.27 22.22 7.13
C ASP A 77 6.87 21.30 5.96
N GLY A 78 5.57 21.19 5.69
CA GLY A 78 5.03 20.39 4.59
C GLY A 78 4.81 18.91 4.91
N ILE A 79 5.18 18.49 6.13
CA ILE A 79 5.16 17.09 6.54
C ILE A 79 3.77 16.69 7.07
N PHE A 80 3.29 15.54 6.61
CA PHE A 80 2.13 14.85 7.19
C PHE A 80 2.60 13.85 8.25
N VAL A 81 2.20 14.04 9.50
CA VAL A 81 2.58 13.12 10.59
C VAL A 81 1.39 12.23 10.94
N PRO A 82 1.52 10.90 10.82
CA PRO A 82 0.46 10.01 11.26
C PRO A 82 0.38 9.97 12.79
N GLU A 83 -0.83 9.84 13.33
CA GLU A 83 -0.99 9.56 14.75
C GLU A 83 -0.79 8.06 15.00
N GLY A 84 0.18 7.70 15.85
CA GLY A 84 0.42 6.30 16.27
C GLY A 84 1.85 5.80 16.03
N LYS A 85 2.20 4.67 16.67
CA LYS A 85 3.51 4.03 16.52
C LYS A 85 3.58 3.22 15.22
N GLY A 86 4.73 3.21 14.55
CA GLY A 86 5.01 2.35 13.40
C GLY A 86 4.62 2.92 12.03
N PHE A 87 4.24 4.20 11.96
CA PHE A 87 3.92 4.89 10.73
C PHE A 87 4.82 6.11 10.57
N GLY A 88 5.58 6.16 9.47
CA GLY A 88 6.48 7.26 9.14
C GLY A 88 5.81 8.34 8.28
N PRO A 89 6.38 9.55 8.21
CA PRO A 89 5.89 10.63 7.35
C PRO A 89 5.74 10.29 5.86
N GLY A 90 6.63 9.48 5.28
CA GLY A 90 6.52 9.02 3.90
C GLY A 90 5.29 8.13 3.68
N HIS A 91 4.96 7.25 4.62
CA HIS A 91 3.70 6.48 4.54
C HIS A 91 2.46 7.38 4.62
N ALA A 92 2.53 8.45 5.42
CA ALA A 92 1.47 9.45 5.47
C ALA A 92 1.35 10.20 4.13
N LEU A 93 2.47 10.57 3.52
CA LEU A 93 2.51 11.23 2.23
C LEU A 93 1.79 10.41 1.14
N ILE A 94 2.08 9.11 0.99
CA ILE A 94 1.43 8.30 -0.06
C ILE A 94 -0.09 8.18 0.15
N MET A 95 -0.53 8.02 1.39
CA MET A 95 -1.96 7.96 1.72
C MET A 95 -2.66 9.28 1.40
N VAL A 96 -1.97 10.41 1.60
CA VAL A 96 -2.47 11.74 1.25
C VAL A 96 -2.53 11.91 -0.26
N LEU A 97 -1.46 11.62 -0.99
CA LEU A 97 -1.40 11.78 -2.46
C LEU A 97 -2.48 10.94 -3.13
N GLN A 98 -2.61 9.67 -2.72
CA GLN A 98 -3.66 8.78 -3.21
C GLN A 98 -5.06 9.33 -2.95
N ALA A 99 -5.33 9.80 -1.74
CA ALA A 99 -6.63 10.36 -1.39
C ALA A 99 -6.93 11.65 -2.17
N LEU A 100 -5.97 12.57 -2.30
CA LEU A 100 -6.16 13.82 -3.05
C LEU A 100 -6.38 13.57 -4.54
N ASN A 101 -5.62 12.65 -5.15
CA ASN A 101 -5.81 12.25 -6.54
C ASN A 101 -7.18 11.59 -6.77
N LEU A 102 -7.64 10.72 -5.87
CA LEU A 102 -8.99 10.12 -5.93
C LEU A 102 -10.12 11.15 -5.75
N LEU A 103 -9.88 12.20 -4.97
CA LEU A 103 -10.82 13.31 -4.82
C LEU A 103 -10.78 14.29 -6.01
N CYS A 104 -9.79 14.14 -6.91
CA CYS A 104 -9.46 15.06 -8.00
C CYS A 104 -9.13 16.48 -7.48
N GLU A 105 -8.39 16.57 -6.38
CA GLU A 105 -8.05 17.84 -5.72
C GLU A 105 -6.54 18.13 -5.82
N PRO A 106 -6.13 19.41 -5.81
CA PRO A 106 -4.73 19.79 -5.94
C PRO A 106 -3.86 19.28 -4.80
N ILE A 107 -2.62 18.94 -5.12
CA ILE A 107 -1.59 18.57 -4.15
C ILE A 107 -0.75 19.81 -3.82
N PRO A 108 -0.42 20.05 -2.54
CA PRO A 108 0.42 21.18 -2.14
C PRO A 108 1.83 21.07 -2.70
N SER A 109 2.38 22.17 -3.22
CA SER A 109 3.74 22.21 -3.78
C SER A 109 4.85 21.90 -2.77
N ASN A 110 4.56 21.96 -1.48
CA ASN A 110 5.49 21.65 -0.39
C ASN A 110 5.24 20.28 0.25
N ALA A 111 4.47 19.39 -0.38
CA ALA A 111 4.19 18.06 0.19
C ALA A 111 5.48 17.23 0.34
N GLY A 112 5.71 16.68 1.54
CA GLY A 112 6.91 15.90 1.85
C GLY A 112 6.76 14.98 3.07
N PRO A 113 7.83 14.23 3.42
CA PRO A 113 9.18 14.31 2.85
C PRO A 113 9.32 13.57 1.51
N LEU A 114 10.13 14.14 0.60
CA LEU A 114 10.51 13.52 -0.67
C LEU A 114 11.99 13.13 -0.64
N ALA A 115 12.38 12.14 -1.46
CA ALA A 115 13.77 11.77 -1.60
C ALA A 115 14.57 12.89 -2.29
N PRO A 116 15.88 13.05 -1.99
CA PRO A 116 16.70 14.08 -2.64
C PRO A 116 16.75 13.90 -4.15
N LEU A 117 16.64 14.99 -4.92
CA LEU A 117 16.70 14.97 -6.38
C LEU A 117 18.15 14.89 -6.91
N ASP A 118 19.13 15.34 -6.13
CA ASP A 118 20.54 15.19 -6.47
C ASP A 118 20.97 13.72 -6.29
N PRO A 119 21.52 13.05 -7.32
CA PRO A 119 21.96 11.65 -7.23
C PRO A 119 23.04 11.39 -6.17
N SER A 120 23.89 12.38 -5.86
CA SER A 120 24.92 12.27 -4.83
C SER A 120 24.30 12.26 -3.42
N GLU A 121 23.32 13.13 -3.18
CA GLU A 121 22.54 13.20 -1.94
C GLU A 121 21.65 11.97 -1.78
N LEU A 122 21.04 11.48 -2.88
CA LEU A 122 20.28 10.23 -2.89
C LEU A 122 21.13 9.06 -2.39
N SER A 123 22.38 8.93 -2.87
CA SER A 123 23.25 7.84 -2.42
C SER A 123 23.52 7.93 -0.92
N LEU A 124 23.74 9.13 -0.38
CA LEU A 124 23.91 9.34 1.07
C LEU A 124 22.64 9.02 1.85
N TRP A 125 21.49 9.48 1.36
CA TRP A 125 20.18 9.22 1.96
C TRP A 125 19.85 7.72 2.01
N LEU A 126 20.07 6.98 0.92
CA LEU A 126 19.87 5.52 0.85
C LEU A 126 20.83 4.74 1.76
N LYS A 127 22.05 5.25 1.99
CA LYS A 127 23.01 4.66 2.94
C LYS A 127 22.60 4.89 4.39
N GLY A 128 21.98 6.03 4.68
CA GLY A 128 21.46 6.37 6.01
C GLY A 128 20.09 5.75 6.34
N HIS A 129 19.40 5.16 5.36
CA HIS A 129 18.06 4.61 5.55
C HIS A 129 18.05 3.38 6.48
N ASP A 130 17.11 3.33 7.43
CA ASP A 130 16.88 2.15 8.25
C ASP A 130 15.98 1.14 7.52
N TRP A 131 16.64 0.22 6.83
CA TRP A 131 16.00 -0.85 6.07
C TRP A 131 15.16 -1.80 6.93
N LYS A 132 15.37 -1.88 8.26
CA LYS A 132 14.65 -2.84 9.10
C LYS A 132 13.24 -2.39 9.44
N SER A 133 13.01 -1.08 9.61
CA SER A 133 11.78 -0.56 10.22
C SER A 133 11.11 0.58 9.47
N THR A 134 11.77 1.16 8.46
CA THR A 134 11.29 2.38 7.77
C THR A 134 11.08 2.22 6.26
N HIS A 135 10.93 1.00 5.73
CA HIS A 135 10.72 0.74 4.29
C HIS A 135 9.55 1.50 3.66
N LYS A 136 8.48 1.77 4.43
CA LYS A 136 7.35 2.60 3.97
C LYS A 136 7.73 4.08 3.79
N GLU A 137 8.71 4.56 4.55
CA GLU A 137 9.28 5.90 4.40
C GLU A 137 10.00 6.03 3.06
N LEU A 138 10.77 4.99 2.70
CA LEU A 138 11.46 4.93 1.41
C LEU A 138 10.46 4.99 0.26
N CYS A 139 9.46 4.09 0.30
CA CYS A 139 8.39 4.06 -0.71
C CYS A 139 7.76 5.43 -0.84
N GLY A 140 7.30 6.02 0.27
CA GLY A 140 6.59 7.28 0.20
C GLY A 140 7.40 8.50 -0.17
N SER A 141 8.72 8.45 0.00
CA SER A 141 9.61 9.54 -0.40
C SER A 141 10.03 9.43 -1.87
N ALA A 142 10.18 8.20 -2.40
CA ALA A 142 10.71 7.94 -3.75
C ALA A 142 9.61 7.73 -4.79
N MET A 143 8.56 6.98 -4.45
CA MET A 143 7.49 6.60 -5.37
C MET A 143 6.81 7.82 -6.04
N PRO A 144 6.47 8.92 -5.34
CA PRO A 144 5.83 10.07 -5.98
C PRO A 144 6.71 10.74 -7.04
N LEU A 145 8.01 10.84 -6.78
CA LEU A 145 8.98 11.40 -7.71
C LEU A 145 9.12 10.55 -8.98
N LEU A 146 9.11 9.22 -8.80
CA LEU A 146 9.18 8.26 -9.89
C LEU A 146 7.89 8.27 -10.72
N ALA A 147 6.72 8.28 -10.07
CA ALA A 147 5.40 8.31 -10.73
C ALA A 147 5.17 9.58 -11.58
N ASP A 148 5.80 10.69 -11.20
CA ASP A 148 5.76 11.96 -11.92
C ASP A 148 6.85 12.11 -12.99
N GLY A 149 7.83 11.21 -13.03
CA GLY A 149 9.01 11.38 -13.90
C GLY A 149 9.88 12.57 -13.50
N ALA A 150 9.88 12.94 -12.22
CA ALA A 150 10.60 14.07 -11.65
C ALA A 150 12.13 13.87 -11.61
N VAL A 151 12.57 12.63 -11.76
CA VAL A 151 13.94 12.19 -11.51
C VAL A 151 14.70 11.93 -12.80
N SER A 152 16.00 12.19 -12.79
CA SER A 152 16.88 11.94 -13.94
C SER A 152 17.19 10.44 -14.12
N SER A 153 17.67 10.06 -15.31
CA SER A 153 18.16 8.70 -15.54
C SER A 153 19.33 8.31 -14.62
N GLU A 154 20.15 9.30 -14.23
CA GLU A 154 21.24 9.09 -13.27
C GLU A 154 20.70 8.81 -11.86
N TRP A 155 19.65 9.52 -11.45
CA TRP A 155 18.96 9.25 -10.18
C TRP A 155 18.43 7.82 -10.16
N ILE A 156 17.76 7.39 -11.23
CA ILE A 156 17.25 6.01 -11.37
C ILE A 156 18.40 5.01 -11.29
N ARG A 157 19.52 5.26 -11.98
CA ARG A 157 20.69 4.39 -11.95
C ARG A 157 21.27 4.25 -10.53
N VAL A 158 21.39 5.36 -9.79
CA VAL A 158 21.86 5.33 -8.40
C VAL A 158 20.87 4.57 -7.52
N PHE A 159 19.58 4.88 -7.59
CA PHE A 159 18.53 4.19 -6.84
C PHE A 159 18.60 2.68 -7.08
N THR A 160 18.58 2.24 -8.34
CA THR A 160 18.63 0.82 -8.71
C THR A 160 19.92 0.16 -8.23
N ARG A 161 21.09 0.79 -8.39
CA ARG A 161 22.37 0.25 -7.93
C ARG A 161 22.38 0.03 -6.42
N GLU A 162 21.96 1.03 -5.65
CA GLU A 162 21.96 0.97 -4.19
C GLU A 162 21.00 -0.12 -3.68
N ILE A 163 19.78 -0.18 -4.21
CA ILE A 163 18.80 -1.21 -3.87
C ILE A 163 19.32 -2.62 -4.24
N SER A 164 19.85 -2.80 -5.46
CA SER A 164 20.37 -4.09 -5.94
C SER A 164 21.54 -4.59 -5.11
N SER A 165 22.45 -3.70 -4.69
CA SER A 165 23.60 -4.07 -3.85
C SER A 165 23.18 -4.71 -2.51
N ARG A 166 21.94 -4.45 -2.08
CA ARG A 166 21.35 -4.98 -0.85
C ARG A 166 20.58 -6.28 -1.07
N LEU A 167 20.59 -6.85 -2.27
CA LEU A 167 19.96 -8.15 -2.58
C LEU A 167 20.93 -9.34 -2.56
N SER A 168 22.22 -9.13 -2.87
CA SER A 168 23.19 -10.22 -3.11
C SER A 168 23.35 -11.22 -1.94
N ALA A 169 23.51 -12.50 -2.28
CA ALA A 169 23.65 -13.63 -1.35
C ALA A 169 24.96 -13.61 -0.53
N GLU A 170 25.97 -12.84 -0.95
CA GLU A 170 27.23 -12.67 -0.20
C GLU A 170 27.08 -11.82 1.07
N ARG A 171 25.89 -11.25 1.32
CA ARG A 171 25.55 -10.53 2.55
C ARG A 171 24.27 -11.11 3.16
N PRO A 172 24.35 -12.28 3.81
CA PRO A 172 23.14 -13.01 4.19
C PRO A 172 22.26 -12.29 5.23
N LEU A 173 22.76 -11.26 5.93
CA LEU A 173 22.07 -10.60 7.05
C LEU A 173 22.03 -9.06 6.98
N GLU A 174 22.41 -8.45 5.85
CA GLU A 174 22.24 -7.01 5.56
C GLU A 174 21.12 -6.73 4.53
N THR A 175 20.49 -7.77 4.01
CA THR A 175 19.45 -7.75 2.98
C THR A 175 18.09 -7.35 3.52
N TRP A 176 17.69 -6.08 3.38
CA TRP A 176 16.34 -5.48 3.57
C TRP A 176 15.61 -5.74 4.89
N CYS A 177 15.94 -6.78 5.64
CA CYS A 177 15.44 -7.17 6.93
C CYS A 177 16.58 -7.90 7.66
N ALA A 178 16.55 -7.90 8.99
CA ALA A 178 17.52 -8.66 9.76
C ALA A 178 17.39 -10.17 9.51
N ALA A 179 18.47 -10.91 9.77
CA ALA A 179 18.56 -12.38 9.73
C ALA A 179 17.38 -13.14 10.33
N ASP A 180 16.85 -12.58 11.40
CA ASP A 180 15.86 -13.13 12.32
C ASP A 180 14.48 -12.50 12.13
N ALA A 181 14.31 -11.64 11.13
CA ALA A 181 13.03 -11.01 10.86
C ALA A 181 11.97 -12.06 10.50
N PRO A 182 10.75 -11.94 11.06
CA PRO A 182 9.66 -12.83 10.70
C PRO A 182 9.26 -12.65 9.22
N PRO A 183 8.73 -13.69 8.57
CA PRO A 183 8.39 -13.68 7.15
C PRO A 183 7.53 -12.50 6.70
N TRP A 184 6.54 -12.11 7.49
CA TRP A 184 5.66 -10.98 7.17
C TRP A 184 6.42 -9.65 7.05
N GLN A 185 7.45 -9.45 7.87
CA GLN A 185 8.27 -8.23 7.84
C GLN A 185 9.15 -8.22 6.59
N VAL A 186 9.69 -9.38 6.21
CA VAL A 186 10.44 -9.56 4.96
C VAL A 186 9.58 -9.25 3.74
N ILE A 187 8.36 -9.81 3.69
CA ILE A 187 7.39 -9.55 2.62
C ILE A 187 7.10 -8.06 2.52
N SER A 188 6.71 -7.44 3.64
CA SER A 188 6.33 -6.03 3.65
C SER A 188 7.49 -5.13 3.22
N CYS A 189 8.72 -5.41 3.66
CA CYS A 189 9.88 -4.64 3.24
C CYS A 189 10.15 -4.76 1.74
N ILE A 190 10.20 -5.99 1.19
CA ILE A 190 10.38 -6.20 -0.24
C ILE A 190 9.30 -5.45 -1.05
N TYR A 191 8.04 -5.54 -0.62
CA TYR A 191 6.91 -4.93 -1.30
C TYR A 191 7.07 -3.42 -1.44
N HIS A 192 7.23 -2.69 -0.33
CA HIS A 192 7.30 -1.23 -0.38
C HIS A 192 8.56 -0.71 -1.08
N VAL A 193 9.69 -1.44 -1.00
CA VAL A 193 10.89 -1.07 -1.76
C VAL A 193 10.64 -1.19 -3.27
N LEU A 194 9.93 -2.23 -3.71
CA LEU A 194 9.67 -2.50 -5.12
C LEU A 194 8.46 -1.78 -5.70
N GLU A 195 7.51 -1.29 -4.88
CA GLU A 195 6.45 -0.38 -5.36
C GLU A 195 7.01 0.85 -6.09
N SER A 196 8.15 1.38 -5.60
CA SER A 196 8.84 2.49 -6.27
C SER A 196 9.31 2.13 -7.68
N TYR A 197 9.69 0.88 -7.92
CA TYR A 197 10.11 0.43 -9.25
C TYR A 197 8.95 0.42 -10.23
N ASP A 198 7.77 -0.06 -9.82
CA ASP A 198 6.60 -0.08 -10.70
C ASP A 198 6.09 1.33 -11.01
N ALA A 199 6.09 2.21 -10.02
CA ALA A 199 5.75 3.61 -10.24
C ALA A 199 6.67 4.29 -11.26
N GLY A 200 7.96 3.94 -11.26
CA GLY A 200 8.94 4.43 -12.24
C GLY A 200 9.02 3.61 -13.53
N CYS A 201 8.23 2.55 -13.70
CA CYS A 201 8.36 1.57 -14.78
C CYS A 201 9.80 1.02 -14.93
N ILE A 202 10.49 0.84 -13.80
CA ILE A 202 11.86 0.32 -13.71
C ILE A 202 11.79 -1.19 -13.57
N SER A 203 12.63 -1.92 -14.31
CA SER A 203 12.75 -3.37 -14.13
C SER A 203 13.23 -3.73 -12.72
N TYR A 204 12.60 -4.72 -12.10
CA TYR A 204 13.03 -5.21 -10.81
C TYR A 204 14.46 -5.76 -10.83
N PRO A 205 15.26 -5.52 -9.77
CA PRO A 205 16.59 -6.06 -9.66
C PRO A 205 16.55 -7.53 -9.23
N GLU A 206 17.33 -8.39 -9.88
CA GLU A 206 17.44 -9.83 -9.54
C GLU A 206 16.08 -10.55 -9.34
N PRO A 207 15.15 -10.49 -10.31
CA PRO A 207 13.77 -10.96 -10.13
C PRO A 207 13.68 -12.46 -9.80
N ASP A 208 14.58 -13.30 -10.33
CA ASP A 208 14.60 -14.73 -10.03
C ASP A 208 15.00 -14.99 -8.57
N LEU A 209 15.96 -14.22 -8.03
CA LEU A 209 16.38 -14.30 -6.63
C LEU A 209 15.27 -13.85 -5.68
N LEU A 210 14.59 -12.75 -6.00
CA LEU A 210 13.44 -12.25 -5.25
C LEU A 210 12.32 -13.30 -5.20
N LEU A 211 11.99 -13.88 -6.35
CA LEU A 211 10.97 -14.90 -6.46
C LEU A 211 11.32 -16.16 -5.67
N ASP A 212 12.56 -16.65 -5.76
CA ASP A 212 13.03 -17.79 -4.97
C ASP A 212 12.93 -17.53 -3.46
N ARG A 213 13.28 -16.32 -3.02
CA ARG A 213 13.17 -15.92 -1.62
C ARG A 213 11.72 -15.92 -1.15
N LEU A 214 10.81 -15.28 -1.90
CA LEU A 214 9.39 -15.23 -1.55
C LEU A 214 8.75 -16.62 -1.48
N LEU A 215 9.08 -17.50 -2.42
CA LEU A 215 8.59 -18.88 -2.41
C LEU A 215 9.14 -19.68 -1.22
N LYS A 216 10.40 -19.46 -0.82
CA LYS A 216 11.04 -20.12 0.34
C LYS A 216 10.44 -19.71 1.69
N LEU A 217 9.78 -18.55 1.78
CA LEU A 217 9.11 -18.13 3.01
C LEU A 217 7.98 -19.09 3.43
N GLY A 218 7.36 -19.78 2.48
CA GLY A 218 6.25 -20.70 2.76
C GLY A 218 5.04 -19.96 3.37
N TRP A 219 4.76 -18.76 2.88
CA TRP A 219 3.73 -17.87 3.44
C TRP A 219 2.36 -18.55 3.67
N PRO A 220 1.81 -19.37 2.74
CA PRO A 220 0.51 -20.02 2.95
C PRO A 220 0.40 -20.88 4.21
N ASP A 221 1.51 -21.48 4.65
CA ASP A 221 1.57 -22.32 5.85
C ASP A 221 1.80 -21.50 7.11
N ARG A 222 2.65 -20.45 7.02
CA ARG A 222 3.02 -19.61 8.16
C ARG A 222 1.96 -18.62 8.57
N ARG A 223 1.18 -18.08 7.63
CA ARG A 223 0.13 -17.06 7.91
C ARG A 223 -0.85 -17.50 9.01
N LYS A 224 -1.12 -18.81 9.14
CA LYS A 224 -2.05 -19.35 10.14
C LYS A 224 -1.59 -19.13 11.58
N ALA A 225 -0.27 -19.01 11.80
CA ALA A 225 0.32 -18.81 13.12
C ALA A 225 0.52 -17.32 13.46
N GLU A 226 0.34 -16.42 12.50
CA GLU A 226 0.66 -15.00 12.63
C GLU A 226 -0.64 -14.18 12.66
N GLN A 227 -0.84 -13.39 13.72
CA GLN A 227 -2.08 -12.64 13.96
C GLN A 227 -2.21 -11.34 13.11
N GLN A 228 -1.25 -11.06 12.22
CA GLN A 228 -1.22 -9.86 11.38
C GLN A 228 -1.09 -10.25 9.90
N THR A 229 -2.21 -10.37 9.20
CA THR A 229 -2.24 -10.89 7.81
C THR A 229 -2.98 -9.97 6.84
N GLU A 230 -3.53 -8.84 7.28
CA GLU A 230 -4.46 -8.07 6.48
C GLU A 230 -3.83 -7.49 5.22
N CYS A 231 -2.68 -6.82 5.33
CA CYS A 231 -1.95 -6.25 4.18
C CYS A 231 -0.87 -7.23 3.65
N THR A 232 -0.19 -7.99 4.52
CA THR A 232 0.90 -8.92 4.13
C THR A 232 0.49 -9.98 3.12
N ASP A 233 -0.73 -10.53 3.24
CA ASP A 233 -1.27 -11.47 2.25
C ASP A 233 -1.31 -10.85 0.85
N GLY A 234 -1.64 -9.56 0.75
CA GLY A 234 -1.66 -8.79 -0.49
C GLY A 234 -0.26 -8.47 -0.98
N ASP A 235 0.60 -7.93 -0.10
CA ASP A 235 2.00 -7.59 -0.41
C ASP A 235 2.71 -8.79 -1.07
N TRP A 236 2.55 -9.97 -0.46
CA TRP A 236 3.12 -11.22 -0.95
C TRP A 236 2.51 -11.68 -2.28
N ALA A 237 1.17 -11.67 -2.38
CA ALA A 237 0.50 -12.13 -3.60
C ALA A 237 0.84 -11.23 -4.79
N TRP A 238 0.86 -9.92 -4.57
CA TRP A 238 1.22 -8.93 -5.57
C TRP A 238 2.65 -9.13 -6.08
N LEU A 239 3.62 -9.27 -5.15
CA LEU A 239 5.02 -9.50 -5.53
C LEU A 239 5.18 -10.77 -6.37
N LEU A 240 4.50 -11.86 -5.99
CA LEU A 240 4.52 -13.09 -6.77
C LEU A 240 3.96 -12.90 -8.18
N ILE A 241 2.86 -12.15 -8.33
CA ILE A 241 2.25 -11.87 -9.63
C ILE A 241 3.23 -11.09 -10.51
N GLU A 242 3.77 -9.98 -10.01
CA GLU A 242 4.66 -9.10 -10.78
C GLU A 242 5.96 -9.82 -11.16
N LEU A 243 6.59 -10.52 -10.22
CA LEU A 243 7.81 -11.29 -10.50
C LEU A 243 7.56 -12.45 -11.48
N CYS A 244 6.39 -13.11 -11.41
CA CYS A 244 6.07 -14.21 -12.31
C CYS A 244 5.64 -13.78 -13.71
N LYS A 245 5.23 -12.53 -13.95
CA LYS A 245 5.03 -12.00 -15.31
C LYS A 245 6.31 -12.12 -16.16
N LEU A 246 7.48 -12.14 -15.51
CA LEU A 246 8.79 -12.29 -16.14
C LEU A 246 9.17 -13.76 -16.42
N ARG A 247 8.43 -14.75 -15.87
CA ARG A 247 8.76 -16.19 -15.86
C ARG A 247 7.51 -17.09 -15.87
N HIS A 248 6.97 -17.37 -17.05
CA HIS A 248 5.73 -18.14 -17.23
C HIS A 248 5.69 -19.51 -16.55
N GLU A 249 6.81 -20.23 -16.50
CA GLU A 249 6.88 -21.58 -15.88
C GLU A 249 6.64 -21.56 -14.36
N ARG A 250 6.97 -20.45 -13.70
CA ARG A 250 6.79 -20.28 -12.25
C ARG A 250 5.42 -19.71 -11.90
N TYR A 251 4.76 -19.07 -12.86
CA TYR A 251 3.45 -18.46 -12.70
C TYR A 251 2.39 -19.45 -12.20
N VAL A 252 2.33 -20.67 -12.77
CA VAL A 252 1.33 -21.68 -12.36
C VAL A 252 1.45 -22.02 -10.88
N LYS A 253 2.67 -22.25 -10.39
CA LYS A 253 2.93 -22.56 -8.98
C LYS A 253 2.61 -21.38 -8.07
N ALA A 254 2.97 -20.16 -8.46
CA ALA A 254 2.64 -18.96 -7.71
C ALA A 254 1.11 -18.78 -7.59
N MET A 255 0.38 -18.95 -8.69
CA MET A 255 -1.09 -18.85 -8.69
C MET A 255 -1.76 -19.92 -7.81
N GLN A 256 -1.22 -21.13 -7.76
CA GLN A 256 -1.71 -22.17 -6.83
C GLN A 256 -1.54 -21.75 -5.36
N GLN A 257 -0.41 -21.13 -5.00
CA GLN A 257 -0.19 -20.63 -3.65
C GLN A 257 -1.09 -19.43 -3.32
N ILE A 258 -1.22 -18.47 -4.24
CA ILE A 258 -2.11 -17.30 -4.12
C ILE A 258 -3.55 -17.77 -3.90
N ARG A 259 -3.99 -18.77 -4.68
CA ARG A 259 -5.31 -19.39 -4.51
C ARG A 259 -5.49 -20.02 -3.14
N SER A 260 -4.48 -20.73 -2.63
CA SER A 260 -4.54 -21.31 -1.28
C SER A 260 -4.78 -20.23 -0.21
N VAL A 261 -4.08 -19.10 -0.28
CA VAL A 261 -4.27 -17.98 0.66
C VAL A 261 -5.65 -17.34 0.48
N SER A 262 -6.09 -17.15 -0.77
CA SER A 262 -7.42 -16.60 -1.07
C SER A 262 -8.56 -17.47 -0.49
N VAL A 263 -8.45 -18.79 -0.57
CA VAL A 263 -9.42 -19.73 0.02
C VAL A 263 -9.45 -19.59 1.55
N GLN A 264 -8.29 -19.52 2.19
CA GLN A 264 -8.21 -19.34 3.65
C GLN A 264 -8.87 -18.04 4.10
N ARG A 265 -8.62 -16.93 3.39
CA ARG A 265 -9.25 -15.64 3.66
C ARG A 265 -10.76 -15.65 3.46
N ALA A 266 -11.24 -16.29 2.40
CA ALA A 266 -12.67 -16.46 2.18
C ALA A 266 -13.32 -17.27 3.32
N GLY A 267 -12.64 -18.31 3.81
CA GLY A 267 -13.04 -19.06 5.00
C GLY A 267 -13.04 -18.22 6.28
N GLU A 268 -12.06 -17.32 6.46
CA GLU A 268 -11.98 -16.40 7.61
C GLU A 268 -13.11 -15.36 7.59
N TRP A 269 -13.43 -14.82 6.41
CA TRP A 269 -14.54 -13.89 6.20
C TRP A 269 -15.88 -14.58 6.48
N ASN A 270 -16.16 -15.68 5.78
CA ASN A 270 -17.44 -16.41 5.92
C ASN A 270 -17.60 -17.07 7.30
N GLY A 271 -16.50 -17.38 7.97
CA GLY A 271 -16.48 -17.90 9.34
C GLY A 271 -16.57 -16.83 10.43
N GLY A 272 -16.68 -15.54 10.08
CA GLY A 272 -16.81 -14.44 11.04
C GLY A 272 -15.55 -14.18 11.88
N LYS A 273 -14.37 -14.66 11.44
CA LYS A 273 -13.09 -14.40 12.10
C LYS A 273 -12.60 -12.98 11.81
N ILE A 274 -12.89 -12.46 10.62
CA ILE A 274 -12.64 -11.07 10.26
C ILE A 274 -13.81 -10.23 10.77
N LYS A 275 -13.50 -9.29 11.67
CA LYS A 275 -14.51 -8.40 12.27
C LYS A 275 -14.16 -6.95 11.99
N LEU A 276 -14.87 -6.35 11.04
CA LEU A 276 -14.67 -4.94 10.65
C LEU A 276 -14.81 -3.98 11.84
N SER A 277 -15.61 -4.34 12.84
CA SER A 277 -15.79 -3.57 14.08
C SER A 277 -14.55 -3.46 14.96
N GLU A 278 -13.65 -4.44 14.87
CA GLU A 278 -12.41 -4.51 15.66
C GLU A 278 -11.21 -3.97 14.85
N MET A 279 -11.37 -3.79 13.54
CA MET A 279 -10.34 -3.24 12.67
C MET A 279 -10.30 -1.71 12.72
N THR A 280 -9.09 -1.17 12.60
CA THR A 280 -8.95 0.25 12.30
C THR A 280 -9.48 0.57 10.90
N THR A 281 -9.82 1.81 10.62
CA THR A 281 -10.25 2.28 9.28
C THR A 281 -9.18 1.99 8.24
N HIS A 282 -7.90 2.20 8.58
CA HIS A 282 -6.78 1.81 7.72
C HIS A 282 -6.71 0.27 7.53
N GLY A 283 -6.99 -0.50 8.57
CA GLY A 283 -7.09 -1.96 8.47
C GLY A 283 -8.21 -2.41 7.52
N ILE A 284 -9.38 -1.77 7.57
CA ILE A 284 -10.49 -2.03 6.63
C ILE A 284 -10.05 -1.71 5.20
N TYR A 285 -9.34 -0.60 4.98
CA TYR A 285 -8.76 -0.26 3.69
C TYR A 285 -7.81 -1.35 3.20
N CYS A 286 -6.80 -1.75 4.00
CA CYS A 286 -5.89 -2.85 3.63
C CYS A 286 -6.66 -4.12 3.27
N PHE A 287 -7.64 -4.51 4.09
CA PHE A 287 -8.44 -5.69 3.84
C PHE A 287 -9.16 -5.64 2.50
N LEU A 288 -9.78 -4.50 2.17
CA LEU A 288 -10.49 -4.31 0.90
C LEU A 288 -9.55 -4.31 -0.29
N TRP A 289 -8.39 -3.65 -0.18
CA TRP A 289 -7.38 -3.67 -1.24
C TRP A 289 -6.92 -5.10 -1.53
N VAL A 290 -6.54 -5.86 -0.49
CA VAL A 290 -6.13 -7.26 -0.65
C VAL A 290 -7.25 -8.10 -1.25
N THR A 291 -8.50 -7.82 -0.86
CA THR A 291 -9.67 -8.51 -1.43
C THR A 291 -9.86 -8.17 -2.91
N ALA A 292 -9.63 -6.92 -3.34
CA ALA A 292 -9.68 -6.53 -4.75
C ALA A 292 -8.58 -7.24 -5.56
N LEU A 293 -7.35 -7.27 -5.04
CA LEU A 293 -6.24 -8.01 -5.65
C LEU A 293 -6.60 -9.49 -5.84
N PHE A 294 -7.09 -10.17 -4.80
CA PHE A 294 -7.49 -11.57 -4.92
C PHE A 294 -8.67 -11.76 -5.88
N GLN A 295 -9.66 -10.85 -5.90
CA GLN A 295 -10.78 -10.92 -6.84
C GLN A 295 -10.29 -11.01 -8.30
N HIS A 296 -9.21 -10.29 -8.66
CA HIS A 296 -8.63 -10.34 -9.99
C HIS A 296 -8.05 -11.71 -10.35
N GLN A 297 -7.44 -12.38 -9.36
CA GLN A 297 -6.64 -13.59 -9.55
C GLN A 297 -7.42 -14.90 -9.35
N THR A 298 -8.43 -14.89 -8.47
CA THR A 298 -9.17 -16.08 -8.02
C THR A 298 -10.68 -15.86 -8.13
N ARG A 299 -11.11 -15.39 -9.31
CA ARG A 299 -12.48 -14.94 -9.62
C ARG A 299 -13.60 -15.86 -9.14
N ASP A 300 -13.39 -17.17 -9.21
CA ASP A 300 -14.37 -18.18 -8.83
C ASP A 300 -14.64 -18.24 -7.31
N LEU A 301 -13.79 -17.59 -6.48
CA LEU A 301 -13.99 -17.41 -5.05
C LEU A 301 -14.77 -16.12 -4.72
N PHE A 302 -15.22 -15.38 -5.72
CA PHE A 302 -15.91 -14.11 -5.54
C PHE A 302 -17.20 -14.05 -6.35
N SER A 303 -18.17 -13.30 -5.85
CA SER A 303 -19.40 -12.97 -6.57
C SER A 303 -19.77 -11.50 -6.38
N GLY A 304 -20.54 -10.95 -7.32
CA GLY A 304 -20.93 -9.55 -7.29
C GLY A 304 -20.02 -8.64 -8.13
N PRO A 305 -20.08 -7.32 -7.92
CA PRO A 305 -19.35 -6.37 -8.74
C PRO A 305 -17.84 -6.44 -8.53
N TRP A 306 -17.09 -6.00 -9.54
CA TRP A 306 -15.66 -5.79 -9.44
C TRP A 306 -15.35 -4.60 -8.53
N MET A 307 -14.42 -4.81 -7.61
CA MET A 307 -13.82 -3.72 -6.84
C MET A 307 -12.71 -3.05 -7.65
N TYR A 308 -12.49 -1.77 -7.39
CA TYR A 308 -11.36 -1.03 -7.97
C TYR A 308 -10.10 -1.33 -7.17
N ASP A 309 -9.01 -1.73 -7.83
CA ASP A 309 -7.72 -1.96 -7.20
C ASP A 309 -6.89 -0.66 -7.20
N THR A 310 -6.93 0.07 -6.09
CA THR A 310 -6.30 1.39 -5.94
C THR A 310 -4.78 1.36 -5.81
N LEU A 311 -4.12 0.22 -5.60
CA LEU A 311 -2.65 0.18 -5.53
C LEU A 311 -1.98 -0.06 -6.89
N ASN A 312 -2.72 -0.63 -7.85
CA ASN A 312 -2.20 -0.87 -9.20
C ASN A 312 -2.26 0.36 -10.13
N ASP A 313 -2.72 1.51 -9.65
CA ASP A 313 -2.76 2.75 -10.42
C ASP A 313 -1.68 3.73 -9.93
N PRO A 314 -0.48 3.74 -10.58
CA PRO A 314 0.61 4.63 -10.18
C PRO A 314 0.25 6.11 -10.35
N THR A 315 -0.80 6.43 -11.11
CA THR A 315 -1.25 7.82 -11.27
C THR A 315 -1.82 8.41 -9.99
N LEU A 316 -2.23 7.56 -9.04
CA LEU A 316 -2.75 8.00 -7.74
C LEU A 316 -1.65 8.50 -6.80
N PHE A 317 -0.38 8.21 -7.05
CA PHE A 317 0.74 8.65 -6.18
C PHE A 317 1.51 9.85 -6.75
N ARG A 318 1.01 10.42 -7.84
CA ARG A 318 1.60 11.58 -8.50
C ARG A 318 1.51 12.82 -7.64
N LEU A 319 2.52 13.69 -7.71
CA LEU A 319 2.52 15.02 -7.07
C LEU A 319 1.67 16.02 -7.87
N GLY A 320 1.36 15.70 -9.14
CA GLY A 320 0.54 16.53 -10.01
C GLY A 320 1.36 17.56 -10.79
N ARG A 321 0.79 18.09 -11.88
CA ARG A 321 1.53 18.81 -12.95
C ARG A 321 2.26 20.11 -12.57
N ASN A 322 2.23 20.57 -11.31
CA ASN A 322 2.69 21.90 -10.91
C ASN A 322 3.74 21.93 -9.77
N ILE A 323 4.30 20.79 -9.33
CA ILE A 323 5.20 20.77 -8.16
C ILE A 323 6.68 20.87 -8.54
N ILE A 324 7.09 20.33 -9.69
CA ILE A 324 8.51 20.29 -10.07
C ILE A 324 8.80 21.44 -11.03
N GLY A 325 8.83 22.64 -10.47
CA GLY A 325 9.04 23.89 -11.19
C GLY A 325 9.42 25.02 -10.25
N GLN A 326 10.38 24.77 -9.35
CA GLN A 326 11.16 25.78 -8.65
C GLN A 326 12.62 25.36 -8.62
#